data_AF-X0Y9Z3-F1
#
_entry.id   AF-X0Y9Z3-F1
#
_cell.length_a   1.000
_cell.length_b   1.000
_cell.length_c   1.000
_cell.angle_alpha   90.00
_cell.angle_beta   90.00
_cell.angle_gamma   90.00
#
_symmetry.space_group_name_H-M   'P 1'
#
loop_
_entity.id
_entity.type
_entity.pdbx_description
1 polymer ?
#
loop_
_entity_poly.entity_id
_entity_poly.type
_entity_poly.pdbx_seq_one_letter_code
_entity_poly.pdbx_strand_id
1 'polypeptide(L)'
;KPGVFLNPKEKNAVIGQYRRALKEKIFIQRSKIANQSCLSYIYTTANQIIHSSSKNSIDPSGAGAEHGDLVIADALANKALDLIGNKRLKQDDTHPVNCWRARKDAAEALKKKEEEW
;
A
#
# COMPACT_ATOMS: atom_id res chain seq x y z
N LYS A 1 -1.42 3.64 26.23
CA LYS A 1 -0.63 2.59 25.55
C LYS A 1 -0.62 2.88 24.05
N PRO A 2 0.53 2.85 23.37
CA PRO A 2 0.58 3.03 21.92
C PRO A 2 -0.02 1.81 21.21
N GLY A 3 -0.77 2.04 20.13
CA GLY A 3 -1.44 0.99 19.37
C GLY A 3 -2.61 1.53 18.55
N VAL A 4 -3.00 0.81 17.49
CA VAL A 4 -4.19 1.14 16.71
C VAL A 4 -5.35 0.29 17.21
N PHE A 5 -6.34 0.93 17.83
CA PHE A 5 -7.56 0.29 18.29
C PHE A 5 -8.66 0.53 17.26
N LEU A 6 -8.97 -0.50 16.46
CA LEU A 6 -10.02 -0.40 15.44
C LEU A 6 -11.32 -0.99 15.96
N ASN A 7 -12.41 -0.24 15.82
CA ASN A 7 -13.75 -0.79 15.99
C ASN A 7 -14.09 -1.75 14.82
N PRO A 8 -15.02 -2.71 14.99
CA PRO A 8 -15.35 -3.67 13.93
C PRO A 8 -15.73 -3.03 12.58
N LYS A 9 -16.42 -1.89 12.61
CA LYS A 9 -16.76 -1.10 11.41
C LYS A 9 -15.51 -0.54 10.73
N GLU A 10 -14.59 0.02 11.51
CA GLU A 10 -13.35 0.60 11.01
C GLU A 10 -12.42 -0.49 10.46
N LYS A 11 -12.36 -1.65 11.12
CA LYS A 11 -11.65 -2.83 10.63
C LYS A 11 -12.18 -3.26 9.26
N ASN A 12 -13.50 -3.34 9.08
CA ASN A 12 -14.10 -3.67 7.79
C ASN A 12 -13.76 -2.64 6.72
N ALA A 13 -13.77 -1.34 7.08
CA ALA A 13 -13.40 -0.27 6.16
C ALA A 13 -11.93 -0.35 5.72
N VAL A 14 -11.01 -0.59 6.67
CA VAL A 14 -9.57 -0.73 6.42
C VAL A 14 -9.28 -1.92 5.49
N ILE A 15 -9.88 -3.08 5.77
CA ILE A 15 -9.72 -4.27 4.93
C ILE A 15 -10.38 -4.07 3.56
N GLY A 16 -11.53 -3.40 3.50
CA GLY A 16 -12.21 -3.07 2.24
C GLY A 16 -11.38 -2.15 1.34
N GLN A 17 -10.77 -1.12 1.92
CA GLN A 17 -9.84 -0.23 1.21
C GLN A 17 -8.61 -0.98 0.69
N TYR A 18 -8.04 -1.86 1.52
CA TYR A 18 -6.91 -2.68 1.13
C TYR A 18 -7.25 -3.63 -0.02
N ARG A 19 -8.40 -4.30 0.03
CA ARG A 19 -8.91 -5.12 -1.08
C ARG A 19 -9.01 -4.32 -2.38
N ARG A 20 -9.53 -3.09 -2.32
CA ARG A 20 -9.61 -2.21 -3.49
C ARG A 20 -8.21 -1.88 -4.03
N ALA A 21 -7.28 -1.51 -3.17
CA ALA A 21 -5.90 -1.18 -3.56
C ALA A 21 -5.18 -2.35 -4.23
N LEU A 22 -5.39 -3.58 -3.75
CA LEU A 22 -4.88 -4.79 -4.40
C LEU A 22 -5.54 -5.02 -5.78
N LYS A 23 -6.87 -4.88 -5.87
CA LYS A 23 -7.62 -5.08 -7.13
C LYS A 23 -7.20 -4.07 -8.20
N GLU A 24 -7.02 -2.82 -7.81
CA GLU A 24 -6.62 -1.72 -8.69
C GLU A 24 -5.11 -1.68 -8.95
N LYS A 25 -4.35 -2.62 -8.37
CA LYS A 25 -2.87 -2.69 -8.46
C LYS A 25 -2.16 -1.43 -7.97
N ILE A 26 -2.81 -0.65 -7.10
CA ILE A 26 -2.24 0.51 -6.41
C ILE A 26 -1.26 0.03 -5.32
N PHE A 27 -1.57 -1.11 -4.71
CA PHE A 27 -0.70 -1.78 -3.75
C PHE A 27 -0.32 -3.16 -4.28
N ILE A 28 0.96 -3.53 -4.18
CA ILE A 28 1.47 -4.83 -4.61
C ILE A 28 1.99 -5.58 -3.39
N GLN A 29 1.26 -6.59 -2.94
CA GLN A 29 1.72 -7.49 -1.88
C GLN A 29 2.57 -8.62 -2.45
N ARG A 30 3.87 -8.60 -2.15
CA ARG A 30 4.87 -9.57 -2.64
C ARG A 30 5.01 -10.80 -1.73
N SER A 31 4.60 -10.69 -0.47
CA SER A 31 4.70 -11.79 0.48
C SER A 31 3.68 -12.88 0.15
N LYS A 32 4.17 -14.08 -0.17
CA LYS A 32 3.33 -15.27 -0.40
C LYS A 32 2.47 -15.61 0.82
N ILE A 33 3.05 -15.50 2.01
CA ILE A 33 2.36 -15.79 3.28
C ILE A 33 1.22 -14.80 3.49
N ALA A 34 1.47 -13.50 3.32
CA ALA A 34 0.43 -12.47 3.46
C ALA A 34 -0.72 -12.68 2.46
N ASN A 35 -0.41 -13.06 1.23
CA ASN A 35 -1.43 -13.37 0.21
C ASN A 35 -2.28 -14.60 0.60
N GLN A 36 -1.66 -15.64 1.15
CA GLN A 36 -2.40 -16.81 1.65
C GLN A 36 -3.30 -16.45 2.84
N SER A 37 -2.82 -15.62 3.77
CA SER A 37 -3.65 -15.11 4.87
C SER A 37 -4.81 -14.24 4.37
N CYS A 38 -4.62 -13.43 3.33
CA CYS A 38 -5.69 -12.63 2.72
C CYS A 38 -6.85 -13.50 2.20
N LEU A 39 -6.54 -14.66 1.61
CA LEU A 39 -7.55 -15.59 1.08
C LEU A 39 -8.42 -16.23 2.18
N SER A 40 -7.96 -16.18 3.44
CA SER A 40 -8.71 -16.72 4.57
C SER A 40 -9.81 -15.76 5.06
N TYR A 41 -9.87 -14.53 4.55
CA TYR A 41 -10.94 -13.58 4.89
C TYR A 41 -12.16 -13.76 3.98
N ILE A 42 -13.32 -13.92 4.61
CA ILE A 42 -14.60 -14.16 3.94
C ILE A 42 -15.64 -13.11 4.36
N TYR A 43 -16.57 -12.82 3.45
CA TYR A 43 -17.76 -12.04 3.76
C TYR A 43 -18.84 -12.95 4.35
N THR A 44 -19.44 -12.52 5.45
CA THR A 44 -20.62 -13.14 6.03
C THR A 44 -21.89 -12.67 5.33
N THR A 45 -23.01 -13.36 5.59
CA THR A 45 -24.35 -12.96 5.15
C THR A 45 -24.79 -11.60 5.70
N ALA A 46 -24.22 -11.16 6.82
CA ALA A 46 -24.40 -9.82 7.39
C ALA A 46 -23.44 -8.76 6.81
N ASN A 47 -22.75 -9.08 5.71
CA ASN A 47 -21.75 -8.24 5.05
C ASN A 47 -20.57 -7.82 5.96
N GLN A 48 -20.30 -8.61 7.00
CA GLN A 48 -19.13 -8.43 7.87
C GLN A 48 -17.97 -9.27 7.36
N ILE A 49 -16.75 -8.75 7.49
CA ILE A 49 -15.53 -9.44 7.10
C ILE A 49 -15.02 -10.22 8.32
N ILE A 50 -14.98 -11.54 8.20
CA ILE A 50 -14.46 -12.44 9.24
C ILE A 50 -13.36 -13.33 8.68
N HIS A 51 -12.47 -13.78 9.56
CA HIS A 51 -11.52 -14.81 9.20
C HIS A 51 -12.24 -16.18 9.17
N SER A 52 -11.93 -17.02 8.18
CA SER A 52 -12.59 -18.30 7.95
C SER A 52 -12.51 -19.24 9.16
N SER A 53 -11.39 -19.22 9.90
CA SER A 53 -11.24 -20.00 11.13
C SER A 53 -12.13 -19.52 12.28
N SER A 54 -12.50 -18.23 12.32
CA SER A 54 -13.42 -17.68 13.32
C SER A 54 -14.86 -18.13 13.13
N LYS A 55 -15.21 -18.73 11.98
CA LYS A 55 -16.55 -19.24 11.72
C LYS A 55 -16.82 -20.61 12.35
N ASN A 56 -15.77 -21.42 12.56
CA ASN A 56 -15.89 -22.81 12.98
C ASN A 56 -15.32 -23.09 14.39
N SER A 57 -14.71 -22.11 15.05
CA SER A 57 -14.04 -22.29 16.36
C SER A 57 -14.78 -21.53 17.46
N ILE A 58 -15.53 -22.28 18.28
CA ILE A 58 -15.71 -21.96 19.70
C ILE A 58 -14.60 -22.76 20.38
N ASP A 59 -13.41 -22.17 20.54
CA ASP A 59 -12.36 -22.80 21.35
C ASP A 59 -11.96 -21.88 22.52
N PRO A 60 -11.82 -22.39 23.76
CA PRO A 60 -11.58 -21.60 24.97
C PRO A 60 -10.09 -21.28 25.20
N SER A 61 -9.20 -21.68 24.29
CA SER A 61 -7.77 -21.38 24.37
C SER A 61 -7.45 -20.20 23.45
N GLY A 62 -7.17 -19.03 24.04
CA GLY A 62 -6.89 -17.77 23.34
C GLY A 62 -5.55 -17.72 22.56
N ALA A 63 -5.14 -18.83 21.94
CA ALA A 63 -3.86 -19.01 21.25
C ALA A 63 -4.03 -19.35 19.74
N GLY A 64 -5.17 -18.98 19.14
CA GLY A 64 -5.46 -19.21 17.70
C GLY A 64 -5.46 -17.94 16.83
N ALA A 65 -4.85 -16.85 17.29
CA ALA A 65 -4.95 -15.51 16.70
C ALA A 65 -3.80 -15.13 15.74
N GLU A 66 -2.84 -16.01 15.49
CA GLU A 66 -1.54 -15.67 14.87
C GLU A 66 -1.59 -15.28 13.36
N HIS A 67 -2.73 -15.31 12.67
CA HIS A 67 -2.76 -15.15 11.20
C HIS A 67 -3.60 -13.98 10.68
N GLY A 68 -4.43 -13.38 11.54
CA GLY A 68 -5.21 -12.19 11.18
C GLY A 68 -4.40 -10.90 11.23
N ASP A 69 -3.33 -10.87 12.01
CA ASP A 69 -2.57 -9.66 12.30
C ASP A 69 -1.74 -9.20 11.11
N LEU A 70 -1.24 -10.13 10.29
CA LEU A 70 -0.47 -9.81 9.07
C LEU A 70 -1.31 -9.02 8.07
N VAL A 71 -2.56 -9.46 7.83
CA VAL A 71 -3.45 -8.78 6.87
C VAL A 71 -3.88 -7.42 7.40
N ILE A 72 -4.10 -7.30 8.71
CA ILE A 72 -4.44 -6.02 9.35
C ILE A 72 -3.24 -5.06 9.30
N ALA A 73 -2.02 -5.55 9.53
CA ALA A 73 -0.80 -4.75 9.43
C ALA A 73 -0.59 -4.21 8.02
N ASP A 74 -0.74 -5.05 6.99
CA ASP A 74 -0.64 -4.61 5.59
C ASP A 74 -1.74 -3.60 5.22
N ALA A 75 -2.97 -3.84 5.67
CA ALA A 75 -4.08 -2.94 5.40
C ALA A 75 -3.88 -1.58 6.09
N LEU A 76 -3.30 -1.56 7.29
CA LEU A 76 -2.90 -0.33 7.98
C LEU A 76 -1.75 0.38 7.26
N ALA A 77 -0.75 -0.36 6.76
CA ALA A 77 0.33 0.20 5.96
C ALA A 77 -0.21 0.86 4.69
N ASN A 78 -1.12 0.18 3.97
CA ASN A 78 -1.80 0.75 2.82
C ASN A 78 -2.58 2.03 3.16
N LYS A 79 -3.29 2.04 4.30
CA LYS A 79 -4.00 3.25 4.77
C LYS A 79 -3.02 4.39 5.11
N ALA A 80 -1.87 4.08 5.70
CA ALA A 80 -0.85 5.07 6.00
C ALA A 80 -0.27 5.69 4.71
N LEU A 81 -0.05 4.89 3.67
CA LEU A 81 0.40 5.39 2.36
C LEU A 81 -0.60 6.38 1.74
N ASP A 82 -1.90 6.10 1.87
CA ASP A 82 -2.96 7.01 1.41
C ASP A 82 -2.95 8.34 2.20
N LEU A 83 -2.74 8.28 3.53
CA LEU A 83 -2.69 9.45 4.41
C LEU A 83 -1.45 10.33 4.19
N ILE A 84 -0.30 9.73 3.87
CA ILE A 84 0.94 10.47 3.59
C ILE A 84 0.79 11.29 2.30
N GLY A 85 -0.17 10.92 1.45
CA GLY A 85 -0.49 11.60 0.21
C GLY A 85 0.59 11.36 -0.85
N ASN A 86 0.16 11.28 -2.11
CA ASN A 86 1.04 11.39 -3.27
C ASN A 86 1.62 12.81 -3.35
N LYS A 87 2.45 13.21 -2.38
CA LYS A 87 3.48 14.21 -2.64
C LYS A 87 4.46 13.52 -3.57
N ARG A 88 4.18 13.55 -4.88
CA ARG A 88 5.25 13.44 -5.87
C ARG A 88 6.26 14.48 -5.44
N LEU A 89 7.34 14.04 -4.82
CA LEU A 89 8.52 14.87 -4.71
C LEU A 89 8.78 15.31 -6.15
N LYS A 90 8.75 16.63 -6.39
CA LYS A 90 9.26 17.14 -7.65
C LYS A 90 10.69 16.60 -7.68
N GLN A 91 10.98 15.70 -8.61
CA GLN A 91 12.37 15.39 -8.89
C GLN A 91 12.94 16.71 -9.35
N ASP A 92 13.83 17.28 -8.56
CA ASP A 92 14.70 18.32 -9.07
C ASP A 92 15.51 17.63 -10.17
N ASP A 93 15.12 17.86 -11.42
CA ASP A 93 15.85 17.43 -12.63
C ASP A 93 17.21 18.16 -12.76
N THR A 94 17.70 18.78 -11.67
CA THR A 94 19.02 19.35 -11.57
C THR A 94 20.02 18.21 -11.50
N HIS A 95 20.50 17.80 -12.67
CA HIS A 95 21.65 16.93 -12.78
C HIS A 95 22.90 17.70 -12.29
N PRO A 96 23.90 17.03 -11.70
CA PRO A 96 25.13 17.69 -11.27
C PRO A 96 25.81 18.46 -12.40
N VAL A 97 26.40 19.62 -12.06
CA VAL A 97 27.18 20.43 -13.00
C VAL A 97 28.28 19.56 -13.60
N ASN A 98 28.47 19.65 -14.93
CA ASN A 98 29.45 18.87 -15.72
C ASN A 98 29.17 17.36 -15.90
N CYS A 99 28.00 16.84 -15.49
CA CYS A 99 27.63 15.48 -15.89
C CYS A 99 27.37 15.39 -17.41
N TRP A 100 27.35 14.16 -17.95
CA TRP A 100 27.08 13.93 -19.37
C TRP A 100 25.75 14.56 -19.82
N ARG A 101 24.70 14.50 -18.98
CA ARG A 101 23.40 15.09 -19.28
C ARG A 101 23.45 16.61 -19.39
N ALA A 102 24.10 17.28 -18.42
CA ALA A 102 24.28 18.74 -18.44
C ALA A 102 25.03 19.23 -19.68
N ARG A 103 26.07 18.48 -20.12
CA ARG A 103 26.80 18.81 -21.36
C ARG A 103 25.95 18.65 -22.60
N LYS A 104 25.10 17.61 -22.63
CA LYS A 104 24.18 17.36 -23.75
C LYS A 104 23.12 18.46 -23.84
N ASP A 105 22.50 18.81 -22.72
CA ASP A 105 21.46 19.85 -22.67
C ASP A 105 22.04 21.23 -23.07
N ALA A 106 23.27 21.55 -22.68
CA ALA A 106 23.96 22.77 -23.10
C ALA A 106 24.25 22.81 -24.62
N ALA A 107 24.62 21.66 -25.21
CA ALA A 107 24.83 21.55 -26.66
C ALA A 107 23.53 21.69 -27.46
N GLU A 108 22.42 21.12 -26.96
CA GLU A 108 21.09 21.28 -27.56
C GLU A 108 20.59 22.73 -27.46
N ALA A 109 20.87 23.42 -26.34
CA ALA A 109 20.53 24.83 -26.16
C ALA A 109 21.30 25.76 -27.12
N LEU A 110 22.57 25.45 -27.41
CA LEU A 110 23.36 26.17 -28.41
C LEU A 110 22.80 25.98 -29.82
N LYS A 111 22.47 24.75 -30.20
CA LYS A 111 21.85 24.46 -31.50
C LYS A 111 20.53 25.19 -31.70
N LYS A 112 19.66 25.21 -30.67
CA LYS A 112 18.41 25.97 -30.74
C LYS A 112 18.63 27.46 -30.94
N LYS A 113 19.63 28.04 -30.25
CA LYS A 113 19.99 29.45 -30.45
C LYS A 113 20.49 29.74 -31.86
N GLU A 114 21.22 28.80 -32.47
CA GLU A 114 21.67 28.91 -33.86
C GLU A 114 20.51 28.75 -34.86
N GLU A 115 19.51 27.92 -34.57
CA GLU A 115 18.31 27.74 -35.40
C GLU A 115 17.30 28.90 -35.28
N GLU A 116 17.34 29.64 -34.17
CA GLU A 116 16.47 30.80 -33.90
C GLU A 116 17.02 32.13 -34.47
N TRP A 117 18.26 32.14 -35.00
CA TRP A 117 18.89 33.28 -35.67
C TRP A 117 18.84 33.14 -37.19
#